data_AF-A0A8J8BNZ6-F1
#
_entry.id   AF-A0A8J8BNZ6-F1
#
_cell.length_a   1.000
_cell.length_b   1.000
_cell.length_c   1.000
_cell.angle_alpha   90.00
_cell.angle_beta   90.00
_cell.angle_gamma   90.00
#
_symmetry.space_group_name_H-M   'P 1'
#
loop_
_entity.id
_entity.type
_entity.pdbx_description
1 polymer ?
#
loop_
_entity_poly.entity_id
_entity_poly.type
_entity_poly.pdbx_seq_one_letter_code
_entity_poly.pdbx_strand_id
1 'polypeptide(L)'
;KEPVVRRLRFRFNEIRESTYFLTLLGLMVATFITTFGLTLIEPLLSIYAQEKVDATLTEISLAFTFMGLSGFLVRVVGSDVSDRVGRRKPILFGNLWAALLTFPLTIVRTPVQMIGILAARSAGWGFSDPATQALLADIVEENKRGRIFGLFGSVSGVAMIAGPTVGGAVYELYGGEVSFALCGALTLVASTVLFLMITEPSHEEAPV
;
A
#
# COMPACT_ATOMS: atom_id res chain seq x y z
N LYS A 1 1.84 35.17 -4.12
CA LYS A 1 1.51 33.72 -4.23
C LYS A 1 2.69 33.01 -4.87
N GLU A 2 3.47 32.22 -4.13
CA GLU A 2 4.62 31.53 -4.72
C GLU A 2 4.19 30.44 -5.72
N PRO A 3 4.91 30.28 -6.85
CA PRO A 3 4.61 29.28 -7.86
C PRO A 3 4.77 27.86 -7.31
N VAL A 4 3.86 26.96 -7.69
CA VAL A 4 3.78 25.56 -7.23
C VAL A 4 5.12 24.83 -7.36
N VAL A 5 5.86 25.10 -8.44
CA VAL A 5 7.17 24.51 -8.75
C VAL A 5 8.23 24.87 -7.69
N ARG A 6 8.21 26.08 -7.12
CA ARG A 6 9.15 26.48 -6.05
C ARG A 6 8.87 25.74 -4.75
N ARG A 7 7.60 25.55 -4.40
CA ARG A 7 7.20 24.78 -3.20
C ARG A 7 7.57 23.31 -3.32
N LEU A 8 7.47 22.73 -4.52
CA LEU A 8 7.90 21.36 -4.79
C LEU A 8 9.43 21.22 -4.68
N ARG A 9 10.22 22.11 -5.30
CA ARG A 9 11.68 22.09 -5.17
C ARG A 9 12.14 22.24 -3.72
N PHE A 10 11.50 23.14 -2.96
CA PHE A 10 11.84 23.35 -1.55
C PHE A 10 11.48 22.10 -0.71
N ARG A 11 10.37 21.39 -0.99
CA ARG A 11 10.00 20.11 -0.32
C ARG A 11 11.05 19.04 -0.54
N PHE A 12 11.59 18.90 -1.75
CA PHE A 12 12.63 17.92 -2.06
C PHE A 12 13.96 18.21 -1.35
N ASN A 13 14.34 19.49 -1.18
CA ASN A 13 15.58 19.84 -0.48
C ASN A 13 15.54 19.47 1.02
N GLU A 14 14.39 19.60 1.70
CA GLU A 14 14.28 19.22 3.12
C GLU A 14 14.39 17.71 3.35
N ILE A 15 13.91 16.89 2.39
CA ILE A 15 14.11 15.44 2.45
C ILE A 15 15.61 15.15 2.32
N ARG A 16 16.28 15.81 1.36
CA ARG A 16 17.73 15.64 1.09
C ARG A 16 18.62 16.03 2.27
N GLU A 17 18.19 16.95 3.10
CA GLU A 17 18.93 17.39 4.31
C GLU A 17 18.61 16.56 5.56
N SER A 18 17.66 15.62 5.50
CA SER A 18 17.39 14.69 6.59
C SER A 18 18.49 13.62 6.69
N THR A 19 18.94 13.33 7.91
CA THR A 19 19.79 12.16 8.22
C THR A 19 19.19 10.86 7.71
N TYR A 20 17.85 10.78 7.62
CA TYR A 20 17.09 9.63 7.15
C TYR A 20 16.61 9.76 5.69
N PHE A 21 17.28 10.57 4.86
CA PHE A 21 16.90 10.80 3.46
C PHE A 21 16.62 9.50 2.68
N LEU A 22 17.49 8.50 2.80
CA LEU A 22 17.35 7.21 2.10
C LEU A 22 16.14 6.42 2.57
N THR A 23 15.86 6.42 3.89
CA THR A 23 14.67 5.76 4.45
C THR A 23 13.40 6.48 4.02
N LEU A 24 13.38 7.82 4.04
CA LEU A 24 12.25 8.62 3.56
C LEU A 24 11.98 8.37 2.08
N LEU A 25 13.02 8.44 1.24
CA LEU A 25 12.89 8.17 -0.20
C LEU A 25 12.41 6.74 -0.44
N GLY A 26 12.97 5.75 0.27
CA GLY A 26 12.56 4.36 0.20
C GLY A 26 11.09 4.16 0.57
N LEU A 27 10.63 4.76 1.67
CA LEU A 27 9.22 4.73 2.09
C LEU A 27 8.29 5.37 1.06
N MET A 28 8.70 6.50 0.47
CA MET A 28 7.88 7.18 -0.54
C MET A 28 7.77 6.36 -1.84
N VAL A 29 8.88 5.83 -2.34
CA VAL A 29 8.91 4.97 -3.54
C VAL A 29 8.08 3.72 -3.29
N ALA A 30 8.28 3.08 -2.15
CA ALA A 30 7.54 1.90 -1.79
C ALA A 30 6.04 2.13 -1.65
N THR A 31 5.65 3.19 -0.96
CA THR A 31 4.24 3.57 -0.81
C THR A 31 3.64 3.85 -2.18
N PHE A 32 4.36 4.55 -3.06
CA PHE A 32 3.92 4.74 -4.43
C PHE A 32 3.63 3.40 -5.12
N ILE A 33 4.59 2.47 -5.13
CA ILE A 33 4.44 1.20 -5.85
C ILE A 33 3.34 0.34 -5.20
N THR A 34 3.27 0.29 -3.87
CA THR A 34 2.23 -0.47 -3.14
C THR A 34 0.84 0.12 -3.40
N THR A 35 0.66 1.44 -3.23
CA THR A 35 -0.62 2.10 -3.53
C THR A 35 -1.00 1.93 -4.99
N PHE A 36 -0.05 2.10 -5.92
CA PHE A 36 -0.28 1.91 -7.34
C PHE A 36 -0.70 0.47 -7.65
N GLY A 37 -0.01 -0.52 -7.09
CA GLY A 37 -0.34 -1.93 -7.22
C GLY A 37 -1.73 -2.24 -6.68
N LEU A 38 -2.03 -1.86 -5.44
CA LEU A 38 -3.34 -2.12 -4.81
C LEU A 38 -4.50 -1.52 -5.61
N THR A 39 -4.36 -0.26 -6.02
CA THR A 39 -5.41 0.48 -6.75
C THR A 39 -5.56 0.07 -8.22
N LEU A 40 -4.62 -0.71 -8.76
CA LEU A 40 -4.68 -1.22 -10.13
C LEU A 40 -5.96 -2.03 -10.40
N ILE A 41 -6.42 -2.79 -9.40
CA ILE A 41 -7.51 -3.75 -9.53
C ILE A 41 -8.73 -3.45 -8.66
N GLU A 42 -8.61 -2.61 -7.63
CA GLU A 42 -9.72 -2.27 -6.72
C GLU A 42 -11.01 -1.82 -7.43
N PRO A 43 -10.97 -0.82 -8.34
CA PRO A 43 -12.20 -0.40 -9.03
C PRO A 43 -12.69 -1.42 -10.04
N LEU A 44 -11.81 -2.30 -10.52
CA LEU A 44 -12.11 -3.35 -11.50
C LEU A 44 -12.62 -4.63 -10.83
N LEU A 45 -12.52 -4.73 -9.50
CA LEU A 45 -12.84 -5.94 -8.76
C LEU A 45 -14.30 -6.35 -8.95
N SER A 46 -15.23 -5.39 -8.98
CA SER A 46 -16.65 -5.66 -9.23
C SER A 46 -16.91 -6.17 -10.64
N ILE A 47 -16.16 -5.69 -11.63
CA ILE A 47 -16.26 -6.15 -13.03
C ILE A 47 -15.71 -7.57 -13.12
N TYR A 48 -14.51 -7.79 -12.57
CA TYR A 48 -13.89 -9.11 -12.53
C TYR A 48 -14.73 -10.16 -11.81
N ALA A 49 -15.35 -9.79 -10.69
CA ALA A 49 -16.22 -10.68 -9.94
C ALA A 49 -17.42 -11.17 -10.76
N GLN A 50 -18.04 -10.27 -11.54
CA GLN A 50 -19.17 -10.62 -12.41
C GLN A 50 -18.70 -11.45 -13.61
N GLU A 51 -17.64 -11.02 -14.30
CA GLU A 51 -17.17 -11.70 -15.51
C GLU A 51 -16.57 -13.08 -15.23
N LYS A 52 -15.84 -13.23 -14.12
CA LYS A 52 -15.05 -14.44 -13.85
C LYS A 52 -15.79 -15.50 -13.06
N VAL A 53 -16.57 -15.09 -12.07
CA VAL A 53 -17.20 -16.01 -11.11
C VAL A 53 -18.71 -15.80 -11.00
N ASP A 54 -19.30 -15.04 -11.92
CA ASP A 54 -20.74 -14.73 -12.00
C ASP A 54 -21.30 -14.23 -10.65
N ALA A 55 -20.51 -13.43 -9.93
CA ALA A 55 -20.87 -12.96 -8.61
C ALA A 55 -22.06 -12.01 -8.67
N THR A 56 -23.03 -12.24 -7.79
CA THR A 56 -24.15 -11.35 -7.56
C THR A 56 -23.70 -10.04 -6.89
N LEU A 57 -24.51 -8.98 -7.01
CA LEU A 57 -24.26 -7.70 -6.32
C LEU A 57 -24.11 -7.86 -4.80
N THR A 58 -24.85 -8.81 -4.21
CA THR A 58 -24.76 -9.14 -2.79
C THR A 58 -23.38 -9.71 -2.45
N GLU A 59 -22.86 -10.64 -3.25
CA GLU A 59 -21.55 -11.24 -3.01
C GLU A 59 -20.41 -10.25 -3.19
N ILE A 60 -20.51 -9.35 -4.17
CA ILE A 60 -19.55 -8.25 -4.36
C ILE A 60 -19.57 -7.32 -3.15
N SER A 61 -20.76 -6.96 -2.66
CA SER A 61 -20.90 -6.12 -1.46
C SER A 61 -20.33 -6.79 -0.22
N LEU A 62 -20.56 -8.10 -0.05
CA LEU A 62 -19.94 -8.90 1.00
C LEU A 62 -18.42 -8.92 0.88
N ALA A 63 -17.86 -9.03 -0.33
CA ALA A 63 -16.43 -8.97 -0.56
C ALA A 63 -15.82 -7.66 -0.01
N PHE A 64 -16.36 -6.51 -0.39
CA PHE A 64 -15.91 -5.22 0.14
C PHE A 64 -16.11 -5.10 1.66
N THR A 65 -17.21 -5.64 2.19
CA THR A 65 -17.51 -5.61 3.62
C THR A 65 -16.48 -6.41 4.42
N PHE A 66 -16.21 -7.66 4.03
CA PHE A 66 -15.20 -8.50 4.69
C PHE A 66 -13.79 -7.97 4.47
N MET A 67 -13.50 -7.38 3.31
CA MET A 67 -12.23 -6.70 3.05
C MET A 67 -12.02 -5.52 4.00
N GLY A 68 -13.03 -4.67 4.18
CA GLY A 68 -12.97 -3.55 5.14
C GLY A 68 -12.89 -4.02 6.60
N LEU A 69 -13.70 -5.01 6.98
CA LEU A 69 -13.75 -5.53 8.35
C LEU A 69 -12.42 -6.20 8.76
N SER A 70 -11.90 -7.08 7.91
CA SER A 70 -10.62 -7.77 8.17
C SER A 70 -9.46 -6.77 8.27
N GLY A 71 -9.37 -5.82 7.34
CA GLY A 71 -8.38 -4.75 7.37
C GLY A 71 -8.48 -3.92 8.64
N PHE A 72 -9.69 -3.51 9.04
CA PHE A 72 -9.91 -2.73 10.26
C PHE A 72 -9.49 -3.50 11.52
N LEU A 73 -9.95 -4.74 11.70
CA LEU A 73 -9.63 -5.55 12.88
C LEU A 73 -8.13 -5.77 13.02
N VAL A 74 -7.45 -6.05 11.90
CA VAL A 74 -6.01 -6.25 11.91
C VAL A 74 -5.25 -4.94 12.10
N ARG A 75 -5.74 -3.79 11.63
CA ARG A 75 -5.09 -2.49 11.91
C ARG A 75 -5.05 -2.18 13.40
N VAL A 76 -6.13 -2.46 14.13
CA VAL A 76 -6.20 -2.26 15.59
C VAL A 76 -5.17 -3.12 16.31
N VAL A 77 -4.98 -4.38 15.89
CA VAL A 77 -3.97 -5.27 16.50
C VAL A 77 -2.56 -4.92 16.00
N GLY A 78 -2.45 -4.55 14.73
CA GLY A 78 -1.21 -4.30 14.02
C GLY A 78 -0.48 -3.06 14.51
N SER A 79 -1.19 -2.04 15.01
CA SER A 79 -0.58 -0.89 15.67
C SER A 79 0.25 -1.33 16.89
N ASP A 80 -0.37 -2.08 17.80
CA ASP A 80 0.27 -2.55 19.04
C ASP A 80 1.42 -3.52 18.76
N VAL A 81 1.26 -4.39 17.76
CA VAL A 81 2.32 -5.30 17.32
C VAL A 81 3.52 -4.49 16.82
N SER A 82 3.28 -3.44 16.02
CA SER A 82 4.36 -2.62 15.48
C SER A 82 5.13 -1.82 16.54
N ASP A 83 4.49 -1.47 17.65
CA ASP A 83 5.17 -0.85 18.79
C ASP A 83 6.10 -1.84 19.51
N ARG A 84 5.76 -3.14 19.53
CA ARG A 84 6.50 -4.17 20.29
C ARG A 84 7.65 -4.81 19.51
N VAL A 85 7.46 -5.09 18.22
CA VAL A 85 8.43 -5.88 17.42
C VAL A 85 9.31 -5.02 16.50
N GLY A 86 9.15 -3.70 16.56
CA GLY A 86 9.72 -2.74 15.61
C GLY A 86 8.78 -2.50 14.42
N ARG A 87 9.02 -1.40 13.70
CA ARG A 87 8.17 -0.94 12.58
C ARG A 87 8.41 -1.74 11.31
N ARG A 88 9.65 -2.16 11.05
CA ARG A 88 10.09 -2.81 9.80
C ARG A 88 9.43 -4.16 9.60
N LYS A 89 9.35 -5.01 10.63
CA LYS A 89 8.82 -6.37 10.49
C LYS A 89 7.34 -6.39 10.07
N PRO A 90 6.42 -5.64 10.71
CA PRO A 90 5.03 -5.56 10.28
C PRO A 90 4.85 -5.00 8.87
N ILE A 91 5.64 -3.99 8.47
CA ILE A 91 5.60 -3.43 7.10
C ILE A 91 5.95 -4.49 6.07
N LEU A 92 7.05 -5.22 6.30
CA LEU A 92 7.51 -6.24 5.36
C LEU A 92 6.55 -7.44 5.32
N PHE A 93 6.13 -7.92 6.47
CA PHE A 93 5.20 -9.03 6.58
C PHE A 93 3.87 -8.69 5.90
N GLY A 94 3.30 -7.52 6.20
CA GLY A 94 2.02 -7.10 5.65
C GLY A 94 2.05 -6.93 4.14
N ASN A 95 3.09 -6.31 3.58
CA ASN A 95 3.23 -6.14 2.14
C ASN A 95 3.49 -7.47 1.41
N LEU A 96 4.37 -8.33 1.94
CA LEU A 96 4.61 -9.66 1.36
C LEU A 96 3.34 -10.51 1.40
N TRP A 97 2.61 -10.48 2.51
CA TRP A 97 1.34 -11.19 2.66
C TRP A 97 0.31 -10.70 1.64
N ALA A 98 0.14 -9.39 1.50
CA ALA A 98 -0.78 -8.81 0.53
C ALA A 98 -0.38 -9.14 -0.92
N ALA A 99 0.92 -9.11 -1.24
CA ALA A 99 1.44 -9.49 -2.56
C ALA A 99 1.15 -10.96 -2.88
N LEU A 100 1.48 -11.87 -1.96
CA LEU A 100 1.27 -13.31 -2.14
C LEU A 100 -0.21 -13.67 -2.29
N LEU A 101 -1.09 -13.05 -1.50
CA LEU A 101 -2.53 -13.27 -1.60
C LEU A 101 -3.19 -12.60 -2.81
N THR A 102 -2.46 -11.80 -3.57
CA THR A 102 -2.97 -11.28 -4.85
C THR A 102 -2.96 -12.37 -5.93
N PHE A 103 -1.98 -13.28 -5.94
CA PHE A 103 -1.86 -14.32 -6.98
C PHE A 103 -3.03 -15.33 -7.01
N PRO A 104 -3.55 -15.83 -5.88
CA PRO A 104 -4.72 -16.71 -5.87
C PRO A 104 -5.96 -16.12 -6.55
N LEU A 105 -6.09 -14.79 -6.65
CA LEU A 105 -7.21 -14.16 -7.37
C LEU A 105 -7.19 -14.45 -8.88
N THR A 106 -6.03 -14.83 -9.44
CA THR A 106 -5.90 -15.20 -10.87
C THR A 106 -6.52 -16.55 -11.22
N ILE A 107 -6.67 -17.43 -10.23
CA ILE A 107 -7.20 -18.79 -10.40
C ILE A 107 -8.53 -18.99 -9.66
N VAL A 108 -9.15 -17.91 -9.20
CA VAL A 108 -10.39 -17.94 -8.44
C VAL A 108 -11.55 -18.48 -9.29
N ARG A 109 -12.41 -19.30 -8.68
CA ARG A 109 -13.52 -19.96 -9.38
C ARG A 109 -14.89 -19.68 -8.77
N THR A 110 -14.93 -19.23 -7.52
CA THR A 110 -16.20 -18.96 -6.82
C THR A 110 -16.17 -17.61 -6.10
N PRO A 111 -17.34 -16.96 -5.93
CA PRO A 111 -17.43 -15.71 -5.17
C PRO A 111 -16.93 -15.87 -3.73
N VAL A 112 -17.24 -16.99 -3.08
CA VAL A 112 -16.81 -17.29 -1.70
C VAL A 112 -15.29 -17.36 -1.58
N GLN A 113 -14.60 -18.00 -2.54
CA GLN A 113 -13.14 -18.02 -2.57
C GLN A 113 -12.58 -16.61 -2.73
N MET A 114 -13.16 -15.82 -3.63
CA MET A 114 -12.76 -14.44 -3.88
C MET A 114 -12.87 -13.59 -2.59
N ILE A 115 -14.01 -13.66 -1.90
CA ILE A 115 -14.26 -12.96 -0.63
C ILE A 115 -13.19 -13.34 0.41
N GLY A 116 -12.93 -14.63 0.58
CA GLY A 116 -11.93 -15.12 1.54
C GLY A 116 -10.52 -14.62 1.22
N ILE A 117 -10.12 -14.67 -0.05
CA ILE A 117 -8.80 -14.20 -0.49
C ILE A 117 -8.66 -12.69 -0.29
N LEU A 118 -9.68 -11.90 -0.65
CA LEU A 118 -9.66 -10.44 -0.49
C LEU A 118 -9.61 -10.02 0.99
N ALA A 119 -10.39 -10.69 1.84
CA ALA A 119 -10.36 -10.45 3.28
C ALA A 119 -8.97 -10.77 3.86
N ALA A 120 -8.41 -11.93 3.51
CA ALA A 120 -7.08 -12.31 3.95
C ALA A 120 -5.99 -11.37 3.42
N ARG A 121 -6.11 -10.88 2.19
CA ARG A 121 -5.21 -9.89 1.60
C ARG A 121 -5.26 -8.56 2.35
N SER A 122 -6.46 -8.07 2.65
CA SER A 122 -6.70 -6.81 3.39
C SER A 122 -6.16 -6.87 4.83
N ALA A 123 -6.28 -8.02 5.48
CA ALA A 123 -5.64 -8.27 6.76
C ALA A 123 -4.12 -8.01 6.73
N GLY A 124 -3.42 -8.46 5.69
CA GLY A 124 -1.98 -8.18 5.52
C GLY A 124 -1.68 -6.68 5.43
N TRP A 125 -2.46 -5.95 4.63
CA TRP A 125 -2.31 -4.50 4.52
C TRP A 125 -2.53 -3.79 5.87
N GLY A 126 -3.42 -4.34 6.71
CA GLY A 126 -3.67 -3.83 8.06
C GLY A 126 -2.47 -3.87 9.01
N PHE A 127 -1.49 -4.74 8.78
CA PHE A 127 -0.21 -4.70 9.52
C PHE A 127 0.76 -3.64 8.99
N SER A 128 0.76 -3.44 7.67
CA SER A 128 1.75 -2.57 7.03
C SER A 128 1.42 -1.09 7.16
N ASP A 129 0.16 -0.70 6.94
CA ASP A 129 -0.26 0.70 6.92
C ASP A 129 0.04 1.44 8.24
N PRO A 130 -0.41 0.99 9.42
CA PRO A 130 -0.14 1.69 10.68
C PRO A 130 1.35 1.75 11.01
N ALA A 131 2.09 0.67 10.77
CA ALA A 131 3.53 0.62 11.00
C ALA A 131 4.30 1.58 10.08
N THR A 132 3.85 1.76 8.83
CA THR A 132 4.44 2.71 7.87
C THR A 132 4.21 4.15 8.32
N GLN A 133 3.00 4.48 8.77
CA GLN A 133 2.68 5.83 9.28
C GLN A 133 3.46 6.14 10.56
N ALA A 134 3.59 5.16 11.46
CA ALA A 134 4.38 5.32 12.68
C ALA A 134 5.87 5.51 12.38
N LEU A 135 6.46 4.68 11.50
CA LEU A 135 7.86 4.86 11.09
C LEU A 135 8.11 6.23 10.44
N LEU A 136 7.17 6.72 9.63
CA LEU A 136 7.26 8.05 9.04
C LEU A 136 7.22 9.16 10.11
N ALA A 137 6.42 8.98 11.16
CA ALA A 137 6.39 9.91 12.29
C ALA A 137 7.67 9.85 13.14
N ASP A 138 8.27 8.67 13.29
CA ASP A 138 9.47 8.42 14.08
C ASP A 138 10.73 9.05 13.46
N ILE A 139 10.84 9.11 12.12
CA ILE A 139 12.02 9.62 11.40
C ILE A 139 11.91 11.09 10.97
N VAL A 140 10.77 11.73 11.20
CA VAL A 140 10.51 13.12 10.78
C VAL A 140 10.34 14.03 12.00
N GLU A 141 11.19 15.06 12.06
CA GLU A 141 11.10 16.13 13.07
C GLU A 141 9.69 16.75 13.11
N GLU A 142 9.21 17.07 14.31
CA GLU A 142 7.84 17.52 14.56
C GLU A 142 7.44 18.74 13.70
N ASN A 143 8.35 19.71 13.57
CA ASN A 143 8.18 20.92 12.76
C ASN A 143 8.05 20.66 11.23
N LYS A 144 8.50 19.50 10.74
CA LYS A 144 8.49 19.11 9.33
C LYS A 144 7.41 18.06 9.01
N ARG A 145 6.80 17.42 10.03
CA ARG A 145 5.81 16.33 9.87
C ARG A 145 4.69 16.69 8.91
N GLY A 146 3.97 17.78 9.13
CA GLY A 146 2.83 18.16 8.28
C GLY A 146 3.20 18.29 6.79
N ARG A 147 4.45 18.69 6.50
CA ARG A 147 4.94 18.85 5.13
C ARG A 147 5.36 17.53 4.49
N ILE A 148 6.06 16.66 5.24
CA ILE A 148 6.45 15.33 4.76
C ILE A 148 5.21 14.44 4.57
N PHE A 149 4.27 14.43 5.52
CA PHE A 149 2.99 13.74 5.37
C PHE A 149 2.19 14.28 4.18
N GLY A 150 2.20 15.60 3.95
CA GLY A 150 1.57 16.19 2.77
C GLY A 150 2.22 15.74 1.45
N LEU A 151 3.54 15.57 1.41
CA LEU A 151 4.24 15.05 0.24
C LEU A 151 3.98 13.54 0.06
N PHE A 152 4.01 12.77 1.14
CA PHE A 152 3.67 11.36 1.15
C PHE A 152 2.26 11.12 0.61
N GLY A 153 1.27 11.87 1.10
CA GLY A 153 -0.10 11.85 0.58
C GLY A 153 -0.21 12.30 -0.88
N SER A 154 0.62 13.23 -1.34
CA SER A 154 0.67 13.63 -2.75
C SER A 154 1.15 12.47 -3.63
N VAL A 155 2.19 11.75 -3.20
CA VAL A 155 2.71 10.58 -3.90
C VAL A 155 1.68 9.47 -3.97
N SER A 156 1.02 9.14 -2.85
CA SER A 156 -0.10 8.19 -2.83
C SER A 156 -1.24 8.64 -3.74
N GLY A 157 -1.60 9.93 -3.74
CA GLY A 157 -2.65 10.46 -4.61
C GLY A 157 -2.35 10.27 -6.10
N VAL A 158 -1.11 10.49 -6.53
CA VAL A 158 -0.69 10.21 -7.92
C VAL A 158 -0.80 8.71 -8.22
N ALA A 159 -0.38 7.85 -7.30
CA ALA A 159 -0.50 6.40 -7.45
C ALA A 159 -1.97 5.96 -7.58
N MET A 160 -2.88 6.53 -6.78
CA MET A 160 -4.32 6.23 -6.82
C MET A 160 -5.00 6.66 -8.13
N ILE A 161 -4.46 7.66 -8.83
CA ILE A 161 -4.97 8.08 -10.14
C ILE A 161 -4.40 7.18 -11.25
N ALA A 162 -3.09 6.94 -11.18
CA ALA A 162 -2.39 6.18 -12.21
C ALA A 162 -2.74 4.69 -12.17
N GLY A 163 -2.95 4.12 -10.98
CA GLY A 163 -3.21 2.69 -10.77
C GLY A 163 -4.42 2.19 -11.56
N PRO A 164 -5.64 2.70 -11.32
CA PRO A 164 -6.84 2.31 -12.07
C PRO A 164 -6.74 2.56 -13.57
N THR A 165 -6.05 3.62 -13.98
CA THR A 165 -5.87 3.96 -15.40
C THR A 165 -5.05 2.90 -16.12
N VAL A 166 -3.91 2.51 -15.53
CA VAL A 166 -3.05 1.45 -16.09
C VAL A 166 -3.73 0.09 -15.95
N GLY A 167 -4.37 -0.17 -14.80
CA GLY A 167 -5.07 -1.41 -14.54
C GLY A 167 -6.22 -1.66 -15.51
N GLY A 168 -7.03 -0.63 -15.80
CA GLY A 168 -8.13 -0.73 -16.76
C GLY A 168 -7.62 -1.01 -18.17
N ALA A 169 -6.56 -0.34 -18.61
CA ALA A 169 -5.95 -0.58 -19.91
C ALA A 169 -5.39 -2.01 -20.04
N VAL A 170 -4.74 -2.52 -18.99
CA VAL A 170 -4.25 -3.91 -18.98
C VAL A 170 -5.41 -4.91 -18.95
N TYR A 171 -6.48 -4.59 -18.20
CA TYR A 171 -7.67 -5.41 -18.12
C TYR A 171 -8.36 -5.56 -19.47
N GLU A 172 -8.50 -4.47 -20.21
CA GLU A 172 -9.13 -4.46 -21.54
C GLU A 172 -8.30 -5.23 -22.59
N LEU A 173 -6.97 -5.08 -22.55
CA LEU A 173 -6.07 -5.67 -23.57
C LEU A 173 -5.70 -7.14 -23.29
N TYR A 174 -5.54 -7.51 -22.03
CA TYR A 174 -4.97 -8.80 -21.62
C TYR A 174 -5.85 -9.57 -20.62
N GLY A 175 -6.97 -8.99 -20.18
CA GLY A 175 -7.91 -9.59 -19.25
C GLY A 175 -7.59 -9.35 -17.77
N GLY A 176 -8.55 -9.71 -16.92
CA GLY A 176 -8.45 -9.52 -15.46
C GLY A 176 -7.30 -10.30 -14.84
N GLU A 177 -7.10 -11.56 -15.21
CA GLU A 177 -6.06 -12.42 -14.63
C GLU A 177 -4.65 -11.80 -14.75
N VAL A 178 -4.32 -11.23 -15.92
CA VAL A 178 -3.05 -10.54 -16.15
C VAL A 178 -2.94 -9.26 -15.31
N SER A 179 -4.05 -8.53 -15.14
CA SER A 179 -4.10 -7.34 -14.27
C SER A 179 -3.85 -7.69 -12.80
N PHE A 180 -4.45 -8.77 -12.28
CA PHE A 180 -4.19 -9.27 -10.92
C PHE A 180 -2.76 -9.78 -10.76
N ALA A 181 -2.22 -10.50 -11.75
CA ALA A 181 -0.83 -10.96 -11.73
C ALA A 181 0.17 -9.79 -11.73
N LEU A 182 -0.09 -8.76 -12.55
CA LEU A 182 0.71 -7.53 -12.59
C LEU A 182 0.66 -6.80 -11.24
N CYS A 183 -0.53 -6.67 -10.64
CA CYS A 183 -0.70 -6.12 -9.31
C CYS A 183 0.15 -6.87 -8.26
N GLY A 184 0.07 -8.21 -8.26
CA GLY A 184 0.85 -9.06 -7.35
C GLY A 184 2.35 -8.89 -7.54
N ALA A 185 2.82 -8.89 -8.79
CA ALA A 185 4.23 -8.70 -9.12
C ALA A 185 4.75 -7.31 -8.70
N LEU A 186 4.01 -6.24 -8.99
CA LEU A 186 4.38 -4.88 -8.60
C LEU A 186 4.45 -4.72 -7.08
N THR A 187 3.47 -5.27 -6.37
CA THR A 187 3.42 -5.23 -4.90
C THR A 187 4.56 -6.05 -4.28
N LEU A 188 4.92 -7.17 -4.91
CA LEU A 188 6.06 -7.99 -4.49
C LEU A 188 7.38 -7.23 -4.69
N VAL A 189 7.57 -6.59 -5.84
CA VAL A 189 8.73 -5.73 -6.11
C VAL A 189 8.81 -4.58 -5.11
N ALA A 190 7.68 -3.92 -4.80
CA ALA A 190 7.62 -2.87 -3.77
C ALA A 190 8.10 -3.39 -2.42
N SER A 191 7.64 -4.58 -2.03
CA SER A 191 8.02 -5.23 -0.78
C SER A 191 9.52 -5.53 -0.73
N THR A 192 10.11 -5.96 -1.85
CA THR A 192 11.55 -6.19 -1.96
C THR A 192 12.35 -4.88 -1.90
N VAL A 193 11.90 -3.82 -2.57
CA VAL A 193 12.54 -2.50 -2.48
C VAL A 193 12.49 -1.97 -1.05
N LEU A 194 11.35 -2.10 -0.37
CA LEU A 194 11.22 -1.80 1.06
C LEU A 194 12.19 -2.59 1.92
N PHE A 195 12.32 -3.89 1.68
CA PHE A 195 13.23 -4.76 2.42
C PHE A 195 14.67 -4.26 2.38
N LEU A 196 15.11 -3.82 1.20
CA LEU A 196 16.47 -3.35 0.94
C LEU A 196 16.70 -1.92 1.46
N MET A 197 15.67 -1.07 1.51
CA MET A 197 15.81 0.35 1.83
C MET A 197 15.39 0.73 3.26
N ILE A 198 14.53 -0.04 3.94
CA ILE A 198 14.17 0.24 5.33
C ILE A 198 15.36 -0.03 6.23
N THR A 199 15.93 1.04 6.76
CA THR A 199 16.80 1.02 7.95
C THR A 199 15.98 1.59 9.11
N GLU A 200 15.78 0.80 10.17
CA GLU A 200 15.14 1.30 11.39
C GLU A 200 16.12 2.22 12.11
N PRO A 201 15.69 3.42 12.56
CA PRO A 201 16.48 4.20 13.51
C PRO A 201 16.62 3.37 14.79
N SER A 202 17.82 3.33 15.36
CA SER A 202 17.99 2.77 16.70
C SER A 202 17.27 3.68 17.71
N HIS A 203 16.74 3.12 18.80
CA HIS A 203 15.93 3.85 19.80
C HIS A 203 16.62 5.11 20.39
N GLU A 204 17.93 5.28 20.18
CA GLU A 204 18.73 6.45 20.60
C GLU A 204 18.77 7.61 19.58
N GLU A 205 18.40 7.39 18.32
CA GLU A 205 18.58 8.37 17.23
C GLU A 205 17.26 9.02 16.76
N ALA A 206 16.15 8.75 17.43
CA ALA A 206 14.87 9.38 17.13
C ALA A 206 14.94 10.88 17.48
N PRO A 207 14.67 11.79 16.52
CA PRO A 207 14.61 13.21 16.82
C PRO A 207 13.45 13.48 17.78
N VAL A 208 13.79 13.86 19.01
CA VAL A 208 12.84 14.34 20.04
C VAL A 208 12.16 15.62 19.56
#